data_AF-A0A929JM63-F1
#
_entry.id   AF-A0A929JM63-F1
#
_cell.length_a   1.000
_cell.length_b   1.000
_cell.length_c   1.000
_cell.angle_alpha   90.00
_cell.angle_beta   90.00
_cell.angle_gamma   90.00
#
_symmetry.space_group_name_H-M   'P 1'
#
loop_
_entity.id
_entity.type
_entity.pdbx_description
1 polymer ?
#
loop_
_entity_poly.entity_id
_entity_poly.type
_entity_poly.pdbx_seq_one_letter_code
_entity_poly.pdbx_strand_id
1 'polypeptide(L)' 'MMGHGYGMGWFGPILTIAFWIAVIVGIVFLIRWLVFSTRAGGPKAHPEDSALEILKKRYARGEINKEEFEEKKKDLM' A
#
# COMPACT_ATOMS: atom_id res chain seq x y z
N MET A 1 16.12 -42.90 -31.29
CA MET A 1 16.40 -43.56 -30.00
C MET A 1 16.97 -42.46 -29.10
N MET A 2 16.41 -42.05 -27.95
CA MET A 2 15.56 -42.72 -26.97
C MET A 2 14.45 -41.77 -26.48
N GLY A 3 13.36 -42.37 -26.01
CA GLY A 3 12.09 -41.71 -25.71
C GLY A 3 12.19 -40.60 -24.67
N HIS A 4 11.60 -39.45 -25.01
CA HIS A 4 11.15 -38.48 -24.03
C HIS A 4 10.03 -39.16 -23.24
N GLY A 5 10.43 -39.80 -22.14
CA GLY A 5 9.53 -40.42 -21.19
C GLY A 5 8.53 -39.39 -20.71
N TYR A 6 7.30 -39.54 -21.19
CA TYR A 6 6.09 -38.89 -20.73
C TYR A 6 5.90 -39.19 -19.23
N GLY A 7 6.59 -38.43 -18.39
CA GLY A 7 6.39 -38.43 -16.95
C GLY A 7 5.16 -37.60 -16.61
N MET A 8 4.01 -38.28 -16.48
CA MET A 8 2.80 -37.78 -15.82
C MET A 8 1.86 -36.88 -16.63
N GLY A 9 1.34 -37.44 -17.74
CA GLY A 9 -0.04 -37.31 -18.24
C GLY A 9 -0.68 -35.92 -18.19
N TRP A 10 -1.16 -35.48 -17.03
CA TRP A 10 -1.84 -34.19 -16.86
C TRP A 10 -1.31 -33.36 -15.67
N PHE A 11 -0.39 -33.91 -14.86
CA PHE A 11 0.16 -33.21 -13.68
C PHE A 11 1.22 -32.17 -14.04
N GLY A 12 1.98 -32.38 -15.12
CA GLY A 12 2.97 -31.42 -15.62
C GLY A 12 2.38 -30.02 -15.85
N PRO A 13 1.33 -29.87 -16.69
CA PRO A 13 0.73 -28.56 -16.96
C PRO A 13 -0.04 -27.97 -15.76
N ILE A 14 -0.58 -28.81 -14.87
CA ILE A 14 -1.29 -28.32 -13.67
C ILE A 14 -0.32 -27.65 -12.70
N LEU A 15 0.85 -28.25 -12.46
CA LEU A 15 1.87 -27.69 -11.56
C LEU A 15 2.46 -26.39 -12.11
N THR A 16 2.66 -26.30 -13.43
CA THR A 16 3.15 -25.06 -14.04
C THR A 16 2.10 -23.95 -13.97
N ILE A 17 0.82 -24.24 -14.20
CA ILE A 17 -0.28 -23.27 -14.02
C ILE A 17 -0.38 -22.81 -12.57
N ALA A 18 -0.32 -23.74 -11.61
CA ALA A 18 -0.36 -23.42 -10.18
C ALA A 18 0.81 -22.52 -9.77
N PHE A 19 2.01 -22.78 -10.29
CA PHE A 19 3.18 -21.93 -10.09
C PHE A 19 2.96 -20.50 -10.60
N TRP A 20 2.43 -20.34 -11.82
CA TRP A 20 2.11 -19.01 -12.37
C TRP A 20 1.03 -18.29 -11.57
N ILE A 21 0.00 -18.99 -11.10
CA ILE A 21 -1.02 -18.41 -10.21
C ILE A 21 -0.38 -17.92 -8.91
N ALA A 22 0.51 -18.71 -8.30
CA ALA A 22 1.21 -18.31 -7.08
C ALA A 22 2.08 -17.07 -7.29
N VAL A 23 2.77 -16.97 -8.43
CA VAL A 23 3.55 -15.77 -8.81
C VAL A 23 2.65 -14.55 -8.93
N ILE A 24 1.51 -14.67 -9.64
CA ILE A 24 0.55 -13.57 -9.79
C ILE A 24 0.00 -13.13 -8.43
N VAL A 25 -0.41 -14.07 -7.58
CA VAL A 25 -0.89 -13.77 -6.22
C VAL A 25 0.20 -13.08 -5.40
N GLY A 26 1.45 -13.54 -5.49
CA GLY A 26 2.59 -12.91 -4.82
C GLY A 26 2.80 -11.47 -5.27
N ILE A 27 2.75 -11.21 -6.58
CA ILE A 27 2.85 -9.85 -7.14
C ILE A 27 1.68 -8.98 -6.69
N VAL A 28 0.44 -9.47 -6.77
CA VAL A 28 -0.75 -8.73 -6.32
C VAL A 28 -0.66 -8.43 -4.83
N PHE A 29 -0.21 -9.38 -4.02
CA PHE A 29 -0.01 -9.17 -2.58
C PHE A 29 1.08 -8.13 -2.31
N LEU A 30 2.19 -8.16 -3.05
CA LEU A 30 3.30 -7.23 -2.90
C LEU A 30 2.90 -5.81 -3.34
N ILE A 31 2.17 -5.68 -4.44
CA ILE A 31 1.58 -4.40 -4.88
C ILE A 31 0.55 -3.93 -3.86
N ARG A 32 -0.35 -4.81 -3.39
CA ARG A 32 -1.33 -4.46 -2.37
C ARG A 32 -0.63 -4.02 -1.09
N TRP A 33 0.40 -4.70 -0.64
CA TRP A 33 1.17 -4.32 0.55
C TRP A 33 1.88 -2.99 0.35
N LEU A 34 2.50 -2.76 -0.81
CA LEU A 34 3.17 -1.50 -1.13
C LEU A 34 2.17 -0.33 -1.22
N VAL A 35 1.02 -0.55 -1.87
CA VAL A 35 -0.08 0.41 -2.01
C VAL A 35 -0.77 0.64 -0.67
N PHE A 36 -0.95 -0.38 0.18
CA PHE A 36 -1.45 -0.18 1.54
C PHE A 36 -0.40 0.48 2.43
N SER A 37 0.90 0.28 2.19
CA SER A 37 1.97 0.96 2.92
C SER A 37 2.16 2.41 2.46
N THR A 38 1.80 2.74 1.21
CA THR A 38 1.84 4.12 0.68
C THR A 38 0.50 4.85 0.79
N ARG A 39 -0.63 4.13 0.85
CA ARG A 39 -1.92 4.65 1.36
C ARG A 39 -2.01 4.60 2.89
N ALA A 40 -1.07 3.97 3.57
CA ALA A 40 -0.84 4.15 5.01
C ALA A 40 -0.06 5.46 5.27
N GLY A 41 -0.55 6.57 4.70
CA GLY A 41 -0.66 7.79 5.48
C GLY A 41 -2.05 7.76 6.14
N GLY A 42 -2.29 7.14 7.29
CA GLY A 42 -1.35 6.66 8.30
C GLY A 42 -1.94 5.54 9.15
N PRO A 43 -1.16 5.02 10.12
CA PRO A 43 -1.57 3.95 11.02
C PRO A 43 -2.59 4.51 12.00
N LYS A 44 -3.90 4.43 11.72
CA LYS A 44 -4.92 4.98 12.65
C LYS A 44 -4.48 6.33 13.22
N ALA A 45 -4.09 7.26 12.34
CA ALA A 45 -3.73 8.60 12.78
C ALA A 45 -4.94 9.08 13.60
N HIS A 46 -4.73 9.42 14.87
CA HIS A 46 -5.80 9.96 15.69
C HIS A 46 -6.46 11.11 14.89
N PRO A 47 -7.76 11.39 15.07
CA PRO A 47 -8.39 12.54 14.41
C PRO A 47 -7.54 13.83 14.46
N GLU A 48 -6.74 13.96 15.51
CA GLU A 48 -5.74 15.00 15.78
C GLU A 48 -4.60 15.08 14.76
N ASP A 49 -3.99 13.95 14.39
CA ASP A 49 -2.89 13.90 13.40
C ASP A 49 -3.37 14.29 11.99
N SER A 50 -4.59 13.88 11.62
CA SER A 50 -5.21 14.25 10.35
C SER A 50 -5.54 15.75 10.31
N ALA A 51 -6.05 16.30 11.43
CA ALA A 51 -6.34 17.72 11.55
C ALA A 51 -5.06 18.57 11.46
N LEU A 52 -3.97 18.15 12.11
CA LEU A 52 -2.67 18.82 12.02
C LEU A 52 -2.05 18.76 10.62
N GLU A 53 -2.15 17.62 9.91
CA GLU A 53 -1.69 17.53 8.51
C GLU A 53 -2.48 18.44 7.58
N ILE A 54 -3.81 18.51 7.72
CA ILE A 54 -4.64 19.41 6.94
C ILE A 54 -4.26 20.87 7.22
N LEU A 55 -4.05 21.22 8.49
CA LEU A 55 -3.65 22.56 8.91
C LEU A 55 -2.30 22.96 8.31
N LYS A 56 -1.31 22.06 8.38
CA LYS A 56 0.02 22.25 7.79
C LYS A 56 -0.05 22.43 6.27
N LYS A 57 -0.92 21.69 5.59
CA LYS A 57 -1.12 21.79 4.14
C LYS A 57 -1.73 23.14 3.72
N ARG A 58 -2.60 23.73 4.53
CA ARG A 58 -3.19 25.07 4.28
C ARG A 58 -2.19 26.18 4.56
N TYR A 59 -1.39 26.05 5.62
CA TYR A 59 -0.28 26.98 5.89
C TYR A 59 0.74 27.00 4.75
N ALA A 60 1.11 25.83 4.23
CA ALA A 60 2.01 25.72 3.08
C ALA A 60 1.43 26.31 1.78
N ARG A 61 0.10 26.35 1.64
CA ARG A 61 -0.58 27.03 0.55
C ARG A 61 -0.73 28.54 0.77
N GLY A 62 -0.41 29.04 1.96
CA GLY A 62 -0.63 30.45 2.34
C GLY A 62 -2.10 30.79 2.59
N GLU A 63 -2.98 29.78 2.75
CA GLU A 63 -4.41 29.99 3.01
C GLU A 63 -4.68 30.41 4.46
N ILE A 64 -3.74 30.16 5.38
CA ILE A 64 -3.81 30.55 6.80
C ILE A 64 -2.50 31.21 7.21
N ASN A 65 -2.58 32.17 8.13
CA ASN A 65 -1.38 32.84 8.65
C ASN A 65 -0.70 32.00 9.75
N LYS A 66 0.55 32.34 10.08
CA LYS A 66 1.32 31.68 11.13
C LYS A 66 0.64 31.78 12.51
N GLU A 67 0.00 32.91 12.81
CA GLU A 67 -0.76 33.07 14.05
C GLU A 67 -1.94 32.07 14.14
N GLU A 68 -2.75 31.98 13.09
CA GLU A 68 -3.89 31.05 13.03
C GLU A 68 -3.46 29.58 13.08
N PHE A 69 -2.31 29.26 12.49
CA PHE A 69 -1.71 27.92 12.57
C PHE A 69 -1.33 27.55 14.01
N GLU A 70 -0.69 28.46 14.74
CA GLU A 70 -0.25 28.22 16.13
C GLU A 70 -1.42 28.12 17.10
N GLU A 71 -2.47 28.93 16.93
CA GLU A 71 -3.69 28.81 17.75
C GLU A 71 -4.38 27.45 17.56
N LYS A 72 -4.62 27.04 16.30
CA LYS A 72 -5.29 25.77 16.01
C LYS A 72 -4.44 24.56 16.36
N LYS A 73 -3.11 24.68 16.30
CA LYS A 73 -2.19 23.63 16.75
C LYS A 73 -2.24 23.42 18.26
N LYS A 74 -2.39 24.49 19.05
CA LYS A 74 -2.54 24.40 20.51
C LYS A 74 -3.89 23.82 20.94
N ASP A 75 -4.93 24.04 20.15
CA ASP A 75 -6.27 23.49 20.41
C ASP A 75 -6.35 21.98 20.12
N LEU A 76 -5.47 21.47 19.25
CA LEU A 76 -5.38 20.06 18.84
C LEU A 76 -4.34 19.24 19.63
N MET A 77 -3.65 19.84 20.61
CA MET A 77 -2.57 19.23 21.40
C MET A 77 -2.95 19.14 22.88
#